data_AF-A0A2J5A243-F1
#
_entry.id   AF-A0A2J5A243-F1
#
_cell.length_a   1.000
_cell.length_b   1.000
_cell.length_c   1.000
_cell.angle_alpha   90.00
_cell.angle_beta   90.00
_cell.angle_gamma   90.00
#
_symmetry.space_group_name_H-M   'P 1'
#
loop_
_entity.id
_entity.type
_entity.pdbx_description
1 polymer ?
#
loop_
_entity_poly.entity_id
_entity_poly.type
_entity_poly.pdbx_seq_one_letter_code
_entity_poly.pdbx_strand_id
1 'polypeptide(L)'
;MQWAELSSGQRAYVNLFSSVWNALADSRDTDALVCIDEGDLYLHPQLQVEFIEKLVRVMPHLTHKEMQIIVTTHSPLLVTDLPGQCLTVLTKDKNGLTQAKQGGKTFGANLYDIYRNTFQLDNQRTGNLSQDYITSIIRLLDKEVLMDADIVDLTASLNIIGDKLLRYHIEKKLNAYQQQAGIIGGQYD
;
A
#
# COMPACT_ATOMS: atom_id res chain seq x y z
N MET A 1 -24.19 -24.10 -11.74
CA MET A 1 -23.19 -24.86 -10.95
C MET A 1 -22.88 -24.08 -9.68
N GLN A 2 -22.96 -24.72 -8.52
CA GLN A 2 -22.77 -24.09 -7.21
C GLN A 2 -21.27 -24.13 -6.88
N TRP A 3 -20.60 -22.97 -6.98
CA TRP A 3 -19.16 -22.79 -6.77
C TRP A 3 -18.78 -22.78 -5.27
N ALA A 4 -19.18 -23.81 -4.53
CA ALA A 4 -19.18 -23.77 -3.07
C ALA A 4 -17.77 -23.75 -2.41
N GLU A 5 -16.70 -24.08 -3.15
CA GLU A 5 -15.36 -24.26 -2.56
C GLU A 5 -14.28 -23.25 -3.00
N LEU A 6 -14.58 -22.32 -3.93
CA LEU A 6 -13.59 -21.32 -4.35
C LEU A 6 -13.59 -20.10 -3.42
N SER A 7 -12.43 -19.48 -3.21
CA SER A 7 -12.35 -18.16 -2.60
C SER A 7 -12.89 -17.08 -3.55
N SER A 8 -13.28 -15.92 -3.02
CA SER A 8 -13.74 -14.78 -3.85
C SER A 8 -12.70 -14.37 -4.88
N GLY A 9 -11.43 -14.35 -4.49
CA GLY A 9 -10.34 -13.99 -5.41
C GLY A 9 -10.03 -15.07 -6.45
N GLN A 10 -10.18 -16.36 -6.13
CA GLN A 10 -10.08 -17.42 -7.14
C GLN A 10 -11.21 -17.31 -8.17
N ARG A 11 -12.44 -17.02 -7.72
CA ARG A 11 -13.57 -16.75 -8.63
C ARG A 11 -13.30 -15.55 -9.53
N ALA A 12 -12.70 -14.49 -9.01
CA ALA A 12 -12.35 -13.31 -9.81
C ALA A 12 -11.39 -13.68 -10.95
N TYR A 13 -10.34 -14.47 -10.69
CA TYR A 13 -9.45 -14.95 -11.75
C TYR A 13 -10.16 -15.80 -12.80
N VAL A 14 -10.94 -16.78 -12.37
CA VAL A 14 -11.67 -17.66 -13.29
C VAL A 14 -12.62 -16.84 -14.17
N ASN A 15 -13.32 -15.88 -13.58
CA ASN A 15 -14.20 -14.98 -14.32
C ASN A 15 -13.41 -14.13 -15.32
N LEU A 16 -12.30 -13.53 -14.92
CA LEU A 16 -11.46 -12.71 -15.79
C LEU A 16 -10.97 -13.51 -17.01
N PHE A 17 -10.33 -14.66 -16.77
CA PHE A 17 -9.81 -15.49 -17.86
C PHE A 17 -10.92 -16.07 -18.74
N SER A 18 -12.08 -16.43 -18.16
CA SER A 18 -13.22 -16.90 -18.94
C SER A 18 -13.79 -15.79 -19.83
N SER A 19 -13.89 -14.57 -19.31
CA SER A 19 -14.33 -13.40 -20.08
C SER A 19 -13.38 -13.10 -21.24
N VAL A 20 -12.06 -13.13 -21.00
CA VAL A 20 -11.06 -12.93 -22.05
C VAL A 20 -11.11 -14.06 -23.08
N TRP A 21 -11.20 -15.32 -22.65
CA TRP A 21 -11.34 -16.47 -23.55
C TRP A 21 -12.57 -16.38 -24.46
N ASN A 22 -13.71 -15.95 -23.91
CA ASN A 22 -14.94 -15.75 -24.66
C ASN A 22 -14.81 -14.56 -25.63
N ALA A 23 -14.18 -13.46 -25.22
CA ALA A 23 -13.95 -12.30 -26.08
C ALA A 23 -12.99 -12.61 -27.25
N LEU A 24 -12.08 -13.55 -27.05
CA LEU A 24 -11.14 -14.02 -28.07
C LEU A 24 -11.68 -15.16 -28.92
N ALA A 25 -12.90 -15.67 -28.69
CA ALA A 25 -13.40 -16.86 -29.36
C ALA A 25 -13.32 -16.79 -30.90
N ASP A 26 -13.65 -15.63 -31.48
CA ASP A 26 -13.69 -15.42 -32.94
C ASP A 26 -12.40 -14.77 -33.50
N SER A 27 -11.42 -14.43 -32.64
CA SER A 27 -10.24 -13.62 -33.00
C SER A 27 -8.90 -14.27 -32.66
N ARG A 28 -8.87 -15.58 -32.42
CA ARG A 28 -7.67 -16.33 -32.01
C ARG A 28 -6.56 -16.38 -33.04
N ASP A 29 -6.91 -16.19 -34.31
CA ASP A 29 -5.98 -16.21 -35.44
C ASP A 29 -5.59 -14.81 -35.91
N THR A 30 -5.94 -13.77 -35.14
CA THR A 30 -5.59 -12.37 -35.40
C THR A 30 -4.90 -11.74 -34.19
N ASP A 31 -4.08 -10.71 -34.43
CA ASP A 31 -3.47 -9.94 -33.35
C ASP A 31 -4.57 -9.28 -32.49
N ALA A 32 -4.40 -9.31 -31.17
CA ALA A 32 -5.43 -8.89 -30.23
C ALA A 32 -4.94 -7.79 -29.27
N LEU A 33 -5.79 -6.80 -29.04
CA LEU A 33 -5.63 -5.82 -27.96
C LEU A 33 -6.67 -6.11 -26.87
N VAL A 34 -6.21 -6.51 -25.69
CA VAL A 34 -7.05 -6.82 -24.53
C VAL A 34 -6.93 -5.68 -23.52
N CYS A 35 -8.06 -5.00 -23.26
CA CYS A 35 -8.14 -3.96 -22.24
C CYS A 35 -8.90 -4.50 -21.02
N ILE A 36 -8.28 -4.42 -19.85
CA ILE A 36 -8.84 -4.85 -18.57
C ILE A 36 -8.91 -3.62 -17.66
N ASP A 37 -10.13 -3.18 -17.36
CA ASP A 37 -10.33 -2.07 -16.43
C ASP A 37 -10.39 -2.60 -14.99
N GLU A 38 -9.64 -1.98 -14.08
CA GLU A 38 -9.49 -2.36 -12.67
C GLU A 38 -9.33 -3.88 -12.48
N GLY A 39 -8.34 -4.47 -13.18
CA GLY A 39 -8.17 -5.94 -13.22
C GLY A 39 -7.92 -6.59 -11.85
N ASP A 40 -7.50 -5.80 -10.87
CA ASP A 40 -7.25 -6.20 -9.48
C ASP A 40 -8.45 -6.00 -8.53
N LEU A 41 -9.58 -5.51 -9.06
CA LEU A 41 -10.78 -5.26 -8.27
C LEU A 41 -11.26 -6.56 -7.61
N TYR A 42 -11.54 -6.48 -6.31
CA TYR A 42 -11.93 -7.61 -5.44
C TYR A 42 -10.86 -8.70 -5.20
N LEU A 43 -9.63 -8.51 -5.68
CA LEU A 43 -8.54 -9.42 -5.35
C LEU A 43 -7.99 -9.13 -3.95
N HIS A 44 -7.82 -10.21 -3.16
CA HIS A 44 -7.06 -10.13 -1.91
C HIS A 44 -5.60 -9.73 -2.21
N PRO A 45 -4.90 -8.98 -1.33
CA PRO A 45 -3.53 -8.48 -1.60
C PRO A 45 -2.56 -9.53 -2.12
N GLN A 46 -2.57 -10.74 -1.56
CA GLN A 46 -1.74 -11.85 -2.03
C GLN A 46 -1.98 -12.19 -3.50
N LEU A 47 -3.23 -12.15 -3.94
CA LEU A 47 -3.60 -12.41 -5.32
C LEU A 47 -3.25 -11.24 -6.24
N GLN A 48 -3.19 -10.00 -5.75
CA GLN A 48 -2.74 -8.85 -6.54
C GLN A 48 -1.25 -8.95 -6.89
N VAL A 49 -0.43 -9.47 -5.96
CA VAL A 49 0.99 -9.72 -6.21
C VAL A 49 1.18 -10.77 -7.32
N GLU A 50 0.36 -11.82 -7.35
CA GLU A 50 0.44 -12.87 -8.37
C GLU A 50 -0.18 -12.48 -9.72
N PHE A 51 -0.78 -11.29 -9.85
CA PHE A 51 -1.66 -10.95 -10.97
C PHE A 51 -0.92 -10.84 -12.30
N ILE A 52 0.15 -10.04 -12.34
CA ILE A 52 0.96 -9.87 -13.56
C ILE A 52 1.59 -11.20 -13.97
N GLU A 53 2.10 -11.97 -13.01
CA GLU A 53 2.64 -13.30 -13.28
C GLU A 53 1.59 -14.20 -13.96
N LYS A 54 0.38 -14.27 -13.40
CA LYS A 54 -0.70 -15.10 -13.97
C LYS A 54 -1.13 -14.62 -15.35
N LEU A 55 -1.24 -13.31 -15.57
CA LEU A 55 -1.54 -12.77 -16.89
C LEU A 55 -0.48 -13.20 -17.91
N VAL A 56 0.79 -12.97 -17.61
CA VAL A 56 1.90 -13.29 -18.53
C VAL A 56 2.00 -14.80 -18.81
N ARG A 57 1.70 -15.65 -17.82
CA ARG A 57 1.74 -17.11 -17.99
C ARG A 57 0.51 -17.66 -18.72
N VAL A 58 -0.69 -17.11 -18.51
CA VAL A 58 -1.94 -17.69 -19.03
C VAL A 58 -2.30 -17.12 -20.40
N MET A 59 -2.13 -15.82 -20.61
CA MET A 59 -2.61 -15.12 -21.81
C MET A 59 -2.04 -15.66 -23.13
N PRO A 60 -0.76 -16.05 -23.23
CA PRO A 60 -0.20 -16.65 -24.45
C PRO A 60 -0.87 -17.97 -24.86
N HIS A 61 -1.56 -18.65 -23.94
CA HIS A 61 -2.27 -19.89 -24.24
C HIS A 61 -3.68 -19.66 -24.79
N LEU A 62 -4.17 -18.41 -24.81
CA LEU A 62 -5.54 -18.09 -25.25
C LEU A 62 -5.64 -17.68 -26.73
N THR A 63 -4.50 -17.44 -27.40
CA THR A 63 -4.42 -17.03 -28.81
C THR A 63 -3.23 -17.67 -29.52
N HIS A 64 -3.26 -17.73 -30.85
CA HIS A 64 -2.12 -18.18 -31.68
C HIS A 64 -1.32 -17.02 -32.29
N LYS A 65 -1.70 -15.78 -31.96
CA LYS A 65 -1.12 -14.53 -32.49
C LYS A 65 -0.60 -13.60 -31.40
N GLU A 66 -0.06 -12.46 -31.80
CA GLU A 66 0.45 -11.46 -30.86
C GLU A 66 -0.70 -10.85 -30.05
N MET A 67 -0.46 -10.64 -28.76
CA MET A 67 -1.43 -10.04 -27.85
C MET A 67 -0.80 -8.89 -27.08
N GLN A 68 -1.41 -7.71 -27.18
CA GLN A 68 -1.12 -6.58 -26.31
C GLN A 68 -2.18 -6.50 -25.21
N ILE A 69 -1.73 -6.33 -23.96
CA ILE A 69 -2.63 -6.20 -22.81
C ILE A 69 -2.45 -4.82 -22.20
N ILE A 70 -3.56 -4.12 -21.98
CA ILE A 70 -3.62 -2.88 -21.23
C ILE A 70 -4.45 -3.14 -19.98
N VAL A 71 -3.88 -2.89 -18.80
CA VAL A 71 -4.56 -3.03 -17.52
C VAL A 71 -4.56 -1.69 -16.81
N THR A 72 -5.71 -1.28 -16.27
CA THR A 72 -5.80 -0.16 -15.33
C THR A 72 -5.87 -0.72 -13.91
N THR A 73 -5.29 0.01 -12.95
CA THR A 73 -5.27 -0.40 -11.55
C THR A 73 -5.15 0.80 -10.63
N HIS A 74 -5.78 0.70 -9.47
CA HIS A 74 -5.51 1.57 -8.32
C HIS A 74 -4.62 0.88 -7.26
N SER A 75 -4.23 -0.38 -7.48
CA SER A 75 -3.38 -1.12 -6.56
C SER A 75 -1.89 -0.92 -6.86
N PRO A 76 -1.09 -0.47 -5.87
CA PRO A 76 0.36 -0.38 -6.01
C PRO A 76 1.05 -1.75 -6.01
N LEU A 77 0.39 -2.79 -5.49
CA LEU A 77 0.96 -4.14 -5.43
C LEU A 77 1.17 -4.72 -6.84
N LEU A 78 0.29 -4.39 -7.77
CA LEU A 78 0.37 -4.86 -9.15
C LEU A 78 1.55 -4.22 -9.91
N VAL A 79 1.94 -3.01 -9.50
CA VAL A 79 2.96 -2.19 -10.14
C VAL A 79 4.38 -2.66 -9.80
N THR A 80 4.56 -3.44 -8.73
CA THR A 80 5.88 -3.92 -8.31
C THR A 80 6.51 -4.92 -9.28
N ASP A 81 5.70 -5.55 -10.13
CA ASP A 81 6.17 -6.52 -11.14
C ASP A 81 6.26 -5.93 -12.54
N LEU A 82 6.00 -4.62 -12.69
CA LEU A 82 6.05 -3.94 -13.97
C LEU A 82 7.33 -3.12 -14.11
N PRO A 83 8.07 -3.25 -15.24
CA PRO A 83 9.13 -2.32 -15.55
C PRO A 83 8.55 -0.97 -15.98
N GLY A 84 9.32 0.11 -15.82
CA GLY A 84 8.84 1.48 -16.07
C GLY A 84 8.39 1.74 -17.51
N GLN A 85 8.90 1.00 -18.51
CA GLN A 85 8.41 1.08 -19.89
C GLN A 85 7.00 0.51 -20.10
N CYS A 86 6.54 -0.36 -19.20
CA CYS A 86 5.20 -0.95 -19.25
C CYS A 86 4.21 -0.24 -18.31
N LEU A 87 4.61 0.87 -17.70
CA LEU A 87 3.81 1.58 -16.71
C LEU A 87 3.53 3.01 -17.20
N THR A 88 2.26 3.40 -17.16
CA THR A 88 1.82 4.77 -17.39
C THR A 88 1.03 5.24 -16.17
N VAL A 89 1.47 6.35 -15.57
CA VAL A 89 0.85 6.96 -14.39
C VAL A 89 -0.03 8.11 -14.84
N LEU A 90 -1.31 8.06 -14.47
CA LEU A 90 -2.27 9.13 -14.73
C LEU A 90 -2.33 10.08 -13.53
N THR A 91 -2.13 11.37 -13.77
CA THR A 91 -2.03 12.41 -12.75
C THR A 91 -2.80 13.65 -13.18
N LYS A 92 -3.16 14.54 -12.26
CA LYS A 92 -3.74 15.84 -12.61
C LYS A 92 -2.65 16.91 -12.53
N ASP A 93 -2.61 17.80 -13.52
CA ASP A 93 -1.75 18.98 -13.47
C ASP A 93 -2.33 20.08 -12.55
N LYS A 94 -1.62 21.21 -12.44
CA LYS A 94 -2.04 22.35 -11.62
C LYS A 94 -3.38 22.97 -12.05
N ASN A 95 -3.79 22.75 -13.29
CA ASN A 95 -5.04 23.24 -13.87
C ASN A 95 -6.16 22.18 -13.81
N GLY A 96 -5.88 21.01 -13.23
CA GLY A 96 -6.82 19.90 -13.13
C GLY A 96 -6.94 19.03 -14.39
N LEU A 97 -6.10 19.25 -15.41
CA LEU A 97 -6.07 18.45 -16.63
C LEU A 97 -5.33 17.13 -16.39
N THR A 98 -5.83 16.05 -16.96
CA THR A 98 -5.18 14.73 -16.87
C THR A 98 -3.90 14.71 -17.70
N GLN A 99 -2.81 14.32 -17.08
CA GLN A 99 -1.51 14.09 -17.70
C GLN A 99 -1.08 12.64 -17.48
N ALA A 100 -0.68 11.99 -18.57
CA ALA A 100 0.00 10.70 -18.53
C ALA A 100 1.52 10.90 -18.42
N LYS A 101 2.15 10.21 -17.48
CA LYS A 101 3.61 10.16 -17.32
C LYS A 101 4.08 8.73 -17.41
N GLN A 102 5.24 8.52 -18.01
CA GLN A 102 5.88 7.22 -17.99
C GLN A 102 6.27 6.85 -16.54
N GLY A 103 6.10 5.57 -16.21
CA GLY A 103 6.39 5.02 -14.90
C GLY A 103 7.87 5.06 -14.53
N GLY A 104 8.14 5.12 -13.23
CA GLY A 104 9.49 5.06 -12.68
C GLY A 104 10.07 3.65 -12.61
N LYS A 105 11.15 3.48 -11.85
CA LYS A 105 11.73 2.17 -11.54
C LYS A 105 10.88 1.47 -10.47
N THR A 106 9.90 0.69 -10.89
CA THR A 106 8.94 0.03 -10.01
C THR A 106 9.18 -1.46 -9.84
N PHE A 107 9.84 -2.11 -10.80
CA PHE A 107 10.14 -3.54 -10.76
C PHE A 107 11.00 -3.91 -9.53
N GLY A 108 10.45 -4.73 -8.63
CA GLY A 108 11.10 -5.14 -7.38
C GLY A 108 11.33 -4.00 -6.37
N ALA A 109 10.71 -2.84 -6.56
CA ALA A 109 10.88 -1.70 -5.66
C ALA A 109 10.13 -1.91 -4.33
N ASN A 110 10.55 -1.17 -3.30
CA ASN A 110 9.85 -1.18 -2.02
C ASN A 110 8.42 -0.61 -2.19
N LEU A 111 7.42 -1.28 -1.61
CA LEU A 111 6.03 -0.86 -1.68
C LEU A 111 5.81 0.58 -1.20
N TYR A 112 6.54 1.02 -0.16
CA TYR A 112 6.49 2.39 0.32
C TYR A 112 6.99 3.40 -0.74
N ASP A 113 8.04 3.06 -1.47
CA ASP A 113 8.54 3.92 -2.54
C ASP A 113 7.56 4.00 -3.71
N ILE A 114 6.84 2.92 -4.02
CA ILE A 114 5.75 2.92 -5.01
C ILE A 114 4.63 3.86 -4.56
N TYR A 115 4.16 3.71 -3.32
CA TYR A 115 3.12 4.57 -2.75
C TYR A 115 3.51 6.06 -2.80
N ARG A 116 4.76 6.36 -2.45
CA ARG A 116 5.27 7.73 -2.45
C ARG A 116 5.47 8.31 -3.84
N ASN A 117 6.16 7.58 -4.72
CA ASN A 117 6.64 8.13 -6.00
C ASN A 117 5.62 7.96 -7.13
N THR A 118 4.89 6.85 -7.16
CA THR A 118 3.95 6.50 -8.23
C THR A 118 2.54 6.96 -7.90
N PHE A 119 2.09 6.74 -6.65
CA PHE A 119 0.72 7.04 -6.21
C PHE A 119 0.58 8.40 -5.50
N GLN A 120 1.66 9.18 -5.42
CA GLN A 120 1.66 10.56 -4.90
C GLN A 120 1.07 10.69 -3.49
N LEU A 121 1.29 9.68 -2.63
CA LEU A 121 1.04 9.85 -1.21
C LEU A 121 2.12 10.77 -0.62
N ASP A 122 1.77 12.05 -0.49
CA ASP A 122 2.64 13.13 0.00
C ASP A 122 3.14 12.85 1.43
N ASN A 123 4.33 12.26 1.59
CA ASN A 123 4.96 11.91 2.88
C ASN A 123 4.03 11.24 3.93
N GLN A 124 2.82 10.81 3.56
CA GLN A 124 1.83 10.20 4.42
C GLN A 124 2.17 8.72 4.54
N ARG A 125 2.83 8.40 5.64
CA ARG A 125 3.29 7.04 5.95
C ARG A 125 2.24 6.21 6.69
N THR A 126 1.27 6.89 7.27
CA THR A 126 0.23 6.33 8.13
C THR A 126 -1.12 6.97 7.80
N GLY A 127 -2.20 6.39 8.31
CA GLY A 127 -3.52 6.99 8.17
C GLY A 127 -3.61 8.34 8.88
N ASN A 128 -4.55 9.19 8.45
CA ASN A 128 -4.69 10.55 9.01
C ASN A 128 -4.88 10.55 10.53
N LEU A 129 -5.73 9.66 11.06
CA LEU A 129 -5.96 9.55 12.51
C LEU A 129 -4.68 9.17 13.28
N SER A 130 -3.93 8.17 12.80
CA SER A 130 -2.66 7.79 13.42
C SER A 130 -1.62 8.89 13.30
N GLN A 131 -1.61 9.64 12.20
CA GLN A 131 -0.70 10.76 11.98
C GLN A 131 -0.96 11.88 12.98
N ASP A 132 -2.23 12.25 13.19
CA ASP A 132 -2.64 13.26 14.15
C ASP A 132 -2.28 12.84 15.58
N TYR A 133 -2.55 11.58 15.92
CA TYR A 133 -2.20 11.01 17.23
C TYR A 133 -0.69 10.95 17.45
N ILE A 134 0.09 10.48 16.48
CA ILE A 134 1.57 10.47 16.58
C ILE A 134 2.10 11.89 16.74
N THR A 135 1.52 12.86 16.03
CA THR A 135 1.94 14.27 16.12
C THR A 135 1.67 14.85 17.51
N SER A 136 0.56 14.50 18.16
CA SER A 136 0.29 14.93 19.54
C SER A 136 1.29 14.30 20.52
N ILE A 137 1.62 13.01 20.36
CA ILE A 137 2.62 12.33 21.19
C ILE A 137 4.01 12.93 20.99
N ILE A 138 4.43 13.23 19.76
CA ILE A 138 5.71 13.91 19.51
C ILE A 138 5.75 15.27 20.22
N ARG A 139 4.68 16.05 20.16
CA ARG A 139 4.60 17.33 20.90
C ARG A 139 4.74 17.15 22.41
N LEU A 140 4.22 16.05 22.98
CA LEU A 140 4.42 15.73 24.39
C LEU A 140 5.87 15.35 24.69
N LEU A 141 6.52 14.59 23.82
CA LEU A 141 7.94 14.23 23.97
C LEU A 141 8.87 15.43 23.92
N ASP A 142 8.51 16.44 23.12
CA ASP A 142 9.27 17.69 22.98
C ASP A 142 9.10 18.65 24.15
N LYS A 143 8.09 18.46 25.03
CA LYS A 143 7.94 19.26 26.25
C LYS A 143 9.16 19.09 27.16
N GLU A 144 9.68 20.21 27.68
CA GLU A 144 10.76 20.20 28.66
C GLU A 144 10.30 19.66 30.02
N VAL A 145 9.11 20.07 30.46
CA VAL A 145 8.47 19.64 31.71
C VAL A 145 7.19 18.90 31.40
N LEU A 146 7.05 17.70 31.96
CA LEU A 146 5.87 16.86 31.81
C LEU A 146 4.95 17.02 33.02
N MET A 147 3.64 17.10 32.76
CA MET A 147 2.60 17.01 33.78
C MET A 147 2.18 15.54 33.97
N ASP A 148 1.55 15.21 35.11
CA ASP A 148 1.07 13.85 35.36
C ASP A 148 0.10 13.35 34.27
N ALA A 149 -0.74 14.24 33.73
CA ALA A 149 -1.60 13.93 32.58
C ALA A 149 -0.79 13.54 31.33
N ASP A 150 0.33 14.22 31.06
CA ASP A 150 1.21 13.91 29.92
C ASP A 150 1.85 12.52 30.09
N ILE A 151 2.21 12.14 31.33
CA ILE A 151 2.77 10.82 31.64
C ILE A 151 1.73 9.72 31.41
N VAL A 152 0.47 9.95 31.80
CA VAL A 152 -0.63 9.01 31.54
C VAL A 152 -0.82 8.82 30.04
N ASP A 153 -0.85 9.90 29.27
CA ASP A 153 -1.03 9.86 27.82
C ASP A 153 0.15 9.15 27.12
N LEU A 154 1.39 9.46 27.50
CA LEU A 154 2.59 8.81 26.97
C LEU A 154 2.59 7.31 27.29
N THR A 155 2.21 6.92 28.51
CA THR A 155 2.14 5.51 28.92
C THR A 155 1.05 4.77 28.13
N ALA A 156 -0.13 5.38 27.97
CA ALA A 156 -1.21 4.80 27.16
C ALA A 156 -0.79 4.61 25.70
N SER A 157 0.00 5.55 25.16
CA SER A 157 0.48 5.49 23.78
C SER A 157 1.36 4.27 23.47
N LEU A 158 2.08 3.72 24.46
CA LEU A 158 2.89 2.49 24.29
C LEU A 158 2.05 1.25 23.98
N ASN A 159 0.77 1.23 24.33
CA ASN A 159 -0.13 0.13 24.02
C ASN A 159 -0.73 0.24 22.60
N ILE A 160 -0.71 1.44 22.02
CA ILE A 160 -1.37 1.75 20.75
C ILE A 160 -0.33 1.83 19.61
N ILE A 161 0.82 2.45 19.86
CA ILE A 161 1.84 2.71 18.85
C ILE A 161 2.63 1.43 18.57
N GLY A 162 2.62 0.98 17.31
CA GLY A 162 3.43 -0.15 16.82
C GLY A 162 4.83 0.22 16.35
N ASP A 163 5.14 1.51 16.16
CA ASP A 163 6.45 1.97 15.70
C ASP A 163 7.51 1.81 16.81
N LYS A 164 8.51 0.97 16.57
CA LYS A 164 9.55 0.63 17.55
C LYS A 164 10.41 1.82 17.95
N LEU A 165 10.72 2.71 17.01
CA LEU A 165 11.59 3.85 17.27
C LEU A 165 10.87 4.88 18.15
N LEU A 166 9.62 5.18 17.83
CA LEU A 166 8.80 6.10 18.62
C LEU A 166 8.59 5.56 20.05
N ARG A 167 8.28 4.27 20.19
CA ARG A 167 8.19 3.61 21.51
C ARG A 167 9.46 3.75 22.33
N TYR A 168 10.63 3.52 21.72
CA TYR A 168 11.92 3.69 22.38
C TYR A 168 12.11 5.12 22.93
N HIS A 169 11.74 6.13 22.15
CA HIS A 169 11.83 7.53 22.59
C HIS A 169 10.86 7.85 23.74
N ILE A 170 9.64 7.29 23.71
CA ILE A 170 8.65 7.43 24.79
C ILE A 170 9.18 6.80 26.09
N GLU A 171 9.65 5.56 26.04
CA GLU A 171 10.21 4.85 27.19
C GLU A 171 11.41 5.61 27.78
N LYS A 172 12.31 6.11 26.93
CA LYS A 172 13.45 6.91 27.36
C LYS A 172 13.03 8.17 28.13
N LYS A 173 12.01 8.89 27.64
CA LYS A 173 11.50 10.11 28.27
C LYS A 173 10.83 9.79 29.62
N LEU A 174 10.02 8.74 29.68
CA LEU A 174 9.35 8.29 30.92
C LEU A 174 10.37 7.87 31.99
N ASN A 175 11.40 7.10 31.61
CA ASN A 175 12.45 6.68 32.54
C ASN A 175 13.25 7.87 33.09
N ALA A 176 13.54 8.87 32.25
CA ALA A 176 14.22 10.09 32.70
C ALA A 176 13.38 10.87 33.73
N TYR A 177 12.05 10.94 33.54
CA TYR A 177 11.14 11.56 34.50
C TYR A 177 11.10 10.80 35.84
N GLN A 178 11.02 9.47 35.80
CA GLN A 178 11.02 8.64 37.02
C GLN A 178 12.31 8.81 37.84
N GLN A 179 13.46 8.96 37.18
CA GLN A 179 14.73 9.23 37.84
C GLN A 179 14.77 10.61 38.48
N GLN A 180 14.23 11.65 37.83
CA GLN A 180 14.14 12.99 38.41
C GLN A 180 13.16 13.05 39.60
N ALA A 181 12.02 12.37 39.52
CA ALA A 181 11.05 12.29 40.62
C ALA A 181 11.59 11.50 41.83
N GLY A 182 12.37 10.44 41.59
CA GLY A 182 13.02 9.65 42.64
C GLY A 182 14.11 10.38 43.43
N ILE A 183 14.72 11.44 42.87
CA ILE A 183 15.74 12.25 43.55
C ILE A 183 15.10 13.23 44.56
N ILE A 184 13.84 13.64 44.35
CA ILE A 184 13.15 14.62 45.21
C ILE A 184 12.53 13.95 46.45
N GLY A 185 12.24 12.64 46.40
CA GLY A 185 11.65 11.88 47.52
C GLY A 185 12.62 11.36 48.58
N GLY A 186 13.93 11.59 48.43
CA GLY A 186 14.98 11.02 49.31
C GLY A 186 15.65 12.00 50.29
N GLN A 187 15.09 13.19 50.50
CA GLN A 187 15.66 14.21 51.41
C GLN A 187 14.83 14.48 52.68
N TYR A 188 13.91 13.59 53.04
CA TYR A 188 13.27 13.60 54.36
C TYR A 188 13.30 12.20 54.95
N ASP A 189 14.45 11.84 55.53
CA ASP A 189 14.59 10.94 56.69
C ASP A 189 15.98 11.12 57.30
#